data_AF-A0A5J6U2M2-F1
#
_entry.id   AF-A0A5J6U2M2-F1
#
_cell.length_a   1.000
_cell.length_b   1.000
_cell.length_c   1.000
_cell.angle_alpha   90.00
_cell.angle_beta   90.00
_cell.angle_gamma   90.00
#
_symmetry.space_group_name_H-M   'P 1'
#
loop_
_entity.id
_entity.type
_entity.pdbx_description
1 polymer ?
#
loop_
_entity_poly.entity_id
_entity_poly.type
_entity_poly.pdbx_seq_one_letter_code
_entity_poly.pdbx_strand_id
1 'polypeptide(L)' 'MTQCSTTEQRPVIVSRHLTSDGVVLWTRCSCGRLRMDLVPDGPGGSRLTAGPCPHVPAG' A
#
# COMPACT_ATOMS: atom_id res chain seq x y z
N MET A 1 0.13 -21.32 -4.82
CA MET A 1 0.31 -19.90 -4.45
C MET A 1 -0.29 -19.03 -5.54
N THR A 2 -1.45 -18.42 -5.31
CA THR A 2 -2.07 -17.53 -6.30
C THR A 2 -1.25 -16.24 -6.38
N GLN A 3 -0.62 -15.98 -7.52
CA GLN A 3 0.11 -14.72 -7.75
C GLN A 3 -0.93 -13.60 -7.93
N CYS A 4 -0.75 -12.46 -7.26
CA CYS A 4 -1.55 -11.27 -7.57
C CYS A 4 -0.99 -10.70 -8.86
N SER A 5 -1.55 -11.10 -9.99
CA SER A 5 -1.21 -10.50 -11.28
C SER A 5 -1.56 -9.01 -11.25
N THR A 6 -0.58 -8.16 -11.54
CA THR A 6 -0.70 -6.69 -11.53
C THR A 6 -1.69 -6.16 -12.57
N THR A 7 -2.14 -7.00 -13.50
CA THR A 7 -2.62 -6.57 -14.82
C THR A 7 -4.13 -6.32 -14.92
N GLU A 8 -4.99 -6.88 -14.07
CA GLU A 8 -6.44 -6.89 -14.38
C GLU A 8 -7.33 -6.04 -13.49
N GLN A 9 -6.90 -5.64 -12.29
CA GLN A 9 -7.75 -4.85 -11.39
C GLN A 9 -6.88 -3.92 -10.53
N ARG A 10 -7.17 -2.62 -10.59
CA ARG A 10 -6.44 -1.60 -9.83
C ARG A 10 -6.59 -1.87 -8.32
N PRO A 11 -5.50 -1.88 -7.55
CA PRO A 11 -5.58 -2.01 -6.11
C PRO A 11 -6.40 -0.84 -5.53
N VAL A 12 -7.25 -1.13 -4.56
CA VAL A 12 -8.14 -0.13 -3.93
C VAL A 12 -7.65 0.20 -2.53
N ILE A 13 -7.70 1.48 -2.18
CA ILE A 13 -7.45 1.92 -0.80
C ILE A 13 -8.71 1.59 -0.01
N VAL A 14 -8.55 0.77 1.03
CA VAL A 14 -9.65 0.34 1.91
C VAL A 14 -9.64 1.08 3.24
N SER A 15 -8.52 1.69 3.61
CA SER A 15 -8.39 2.48 4.83
C SER A 15 -7.26 3.50 4.71
N ARG A 16 -7.45 4.64 5.36
CA ARG A 16 -6.51 5.75 5.45
C ARG A 16 -6.59 6.33 6.86
N HIS A 17 -5.50 6.26 7.60
CA HIS A 17 -5.43 6.77 8.97
C HIS A 17 -4.23 7.68 9.15
N LEU A 18 -4.45 8.81 9.81
CA LEU A 18 -3.39 9.70 10.27
C LEU A 18 -2.83 9.15 11.59
N THR A 19 -1.51 9.16 11.73
CA THR A 19 -0.76 8.83 12.94
C THR A 19 0.21 9.96 13.26
N SER A 20 0.90 9.88 14.39
CA SER A 20 1.98 10.82 14.73
C SER A 20 3.16 10.76 13.76
N ASP A 21 3.29 9.67 13.00
CA ASP A 21 4.42 9.39 12.11
C ASP A 21 4.07 9.60 10.62
N GLY A 22 2.87 10.14 10.34
CA GLY A 22 2.37 10.39 8.99
C GLY A 22 1.06 9.67 8.69
N VAL A 23 0.89 9.22 7.44
CA VAL A 23 -0.35 8.58 6.98
C VAL A 23 -0.13 7.10 6.70
N VAL A 24 -0.90 6.25 7.35
CA VAL A 24 -0.99 4.82 7.07
C VAL A 24 -2.11 4.57 6.05
N LEU A 25 -1.76 3.98 4.92
CA LEU A 25 -2.67 3.55 3.87
C LEU A 25 -2.76 2.02 3.84
N TRP A 26 -3.98 1.50 3.88
CA TRP A 26 -4.24 0.09 3.62
C TRP A 26 -4.83 -0.09 2.23
N THR A 27 -4.16 -0.93 1.46
CA THR A 27 -4.52 -1.23 0.08
C THR A 27 -4.89 -2.69 -0.05
N ARG A 28 -6.00 -2.98 -0.72
CA ARG A 28 -6.40 -4.35 -1.06
C ARG A 28 -6.21 -4.58 -2.55
N CYS A 29 -5.40 -5.58 -2.89
CA CYS A 29 -5.28 -6.08 -4.25
C CYS A 29 -6.52 -6.90 -4.64
N SER A 30 -6.73 -7.08 -5.95
CA SER A 30 -7.84 -7.89 -6.51
C SER A 30 -7.88 -9.34 -6.03
N CYS A 31 -6.70 -9.92 -5.78
CA CYS A 31 -6.51 -11.23 -5.15
C CYS A 31 -6.88 -11.27 -3.65
N GLY A 32 -7.36 -10.17 -3.07
CA GLY A 32 -7.77 -10.06 -1.68
C GLY A 32 -6.63 -9.79 -0.68
N ARG A 33 -5.36 -9.85 -1.11
CA ARG A 33 -4.21 -9.58 -0.25
C ARG A 33 -4.11 -8.11 0.13
N LEU A 34 -3.67 -7.85 1.36
CA LEU A 34 -3.49 -6.50 1.89
C LEU A 34 -2.03 -6.05 1.77
N ARG A 35 -1.86 -4.73 1.59
CA ARG A 35 -0.61 -4.01 1.71
C ARG A 35 -0.83 -2.81 2.62
N MET A 36 0.12 -2.56 3.50
CA MET A 36 0.22 -1.34 4.29
C MET A 36 1.34 -0.48 3.71
N ASP A 37 1.07 0.83 3.62
CA ASP A 37 2.05 1.84 3.29
C ASP A 37 2.05 2.93 4.37
N LEU A 38 3.20 3.24 4.96
CA LEU A 38 3.39 4.43 5.78
C LEU A 38 4.01 5.51 4.91
N VAL A 39 3.34 6.66 4.79
CA VAL A 39 3.84 7.88 4.15
C VAL A 39 4.19 8.86 5.27
N PRO A 40 5.47 9.06 5.59
CA PRO A 40 5.88 10.01 6.62
C PRO A 40 5.53 11.45 6.25
N ASP A 41 5.17 12.27 7.24
CA ASP A 41 4.89 13.70 7.07
C ASP A 41 6.16 14.56 7.16
N GLY A 42 7.23 14.04 7.75
CA GLY A 42 8.49 14.74 7.97
C GLY A 42 9.46 14.74 6.76
N PRO A 43 10.29 15.79 6.61
CA PRO A 43 11.32 15.83 5.58
C PRO A 43 12.36 14.71 5.81
N GLY A 44 12.63 13.93 4.77
CA GLY A 44 13.60 12.82 4.80
C GLY A 44 13.03 11.46 5.21
N GLY A 45 11.73 11.37 5.49
CA GLY A 45 11.06 10.09 5.73
C GLY A 45 10.86 9.28 4.44
N SER A 46 11.39 8.07 4.40
CA SER A 46 11.12 7.12 3.30
C SER A 46 9.80 6.39 3.53
N ARG A 47 9.04 6.17 2.47
CA ARG A 47 7.84 5.34 2.52
C ARG A 47 8.20 3.93 2.96
N LEU A 48 7.49 3.42 3.96
CA LEU A 48 7.59 2.03 4.39
C LEU A 48 6.43 1.24 3.81
N THR A 49 6.69 0.00 3.40
CA THR A 49 5.69 -0.87 2.80
C THR A 49 5.76 -2.25 3.45
N ALA A 50 4.60 -2.80 3.81
CA ALA A 50 4.48 -4.15 4.35
C ALA A 50 3.33 -4.91 3.68
N GLY A 51 3.53 -6.21 3.46
CA GLY A 51 2.49 -7.12 2.99
C GLY A 51 2.67 -7.66 1.56
N PRO A 52 1.95 -8.74 1.21
CA PRO A 52 2.18 -9.53 -0.01
C PRO A 52 1.42 -9.03 -1.26
N CYS A 53 0.71 -7.90 -1.17
CA CYS A 53 0.09 -7.25 -2.33
C CYS A 53 1.16 -6.38 -3.03
N PRO A 54 1.49 -6.65 -4.31
CA PRO A 54 2.57 -5.96 -5.00
C PRO A 54 2.33 -4.44 -5.09
N HIS A 55 3.41 -3.66 -5.00
CA HIS A 55 3.34 -2.25 -5.33
C HIS A 55 3.31 -2.06 -6.85
N VAL A 56 2.40 -1.21 -7.33
CA VAL A 56 2.60 -0.60 -8.66
C VAL A 56 3.46 0.61 -8.36
N PRO A 57 4.73 0.68 -8.80
CA PRO A 57 5.48 1.92 -8.72
C PRO A 57 4.66 2.98 -9.47
N ALA A 58 4.28 4.05 -8.78
CA ALA A 58 3.75 5.22 -9.45
C ALA A 58 4.93 5.79 -10.26
N GLY A 59 4.86 5.65 -11.59
CA GLY A 59 5.81 6.26 -12.51
C GLY A 59 5.78 7.77 -12.45
#